data_AF-A0A957R1Y3-F1
#
_entry.id   AF-A0A957R1Y3-F1
#
_cell.length_a   1.000
_cell.length_b   1.000
_cell.length_c   1.000
_cell.angle_alpha   90.00
_cell.angle_beta   90.00
_cell.angle_gamma   90.00
#
_symmetry.space_group_name_H-M   'P 1'
#
loop_
_entity.id
_entity.type
_entity.pdbx_description
1 polymer ?
#
loop_
_entity_poly.entity_id
_entity_poly.type
_entity_poly.pdbx_seq_one_letter_code
_entity_poly.pdbx_strand_id
1 'polypeptide(L)'
;AAAAGEAEAFRQAIKASRVAAPGNLLYDAWFHRLEYSAAQVKQAVIAWGWLIPLALFNGFLFWLLSDEDRFMLDLVGPTLRQSQQWLPVLMLLAAPISASTVMIYLTAAGRRGWRRPVIISTLLILLGFYVVGVYPQAGTRPLQEQYLTLMMLHIPLLAWSGVGALLLFDERDAHSRFAFIMKSLDVFIVGGFSVGAGGLFLGITFGLFNALGVEFATWMQRLLVAGGAGLLPVIGVAVIYRPDRPVANQSFDEGLSKLVALLMRLLLPLTLLVLTVYLAFIPFNFREPFDNRDVLIIYNGLLFAVAGLLVGATPVRLADLPAHLHRWLRLALSAVAGLTLLVGLYALTAIIYRTTVDQLTPNRLAFIGWNVINLSLLGYLLQGQLRANSTTWLARIQHAFAAGTIAYAAWSLLLLLAIPWLFGNNLKEADILKLPVEIQDLIFEQGDAPILLKCTQSPNIYLLDGTEKRWVKDIDTFNDRGYLWRDVHFVTCSAISRLTDGPPIPADAGTPPDP
;
A
#
# COMPACT_ATOMS: atom_id res chain seq x y z
N ALA A 1 20.04 -31.36 -27.39
CA ALA A 1 20.12 -30.09 -28.15
C ALA A 1 20.09 -28.87 -27.23
N ALA A 2 18.94 -28.41 -26.69
CA ALA A 2 18.89 -27.16 -25.89
C ALA A 2 19.67 -27.23 -24.56
N ALA A 3 19.65 -28.38 -23.87
CA ALA A 3 20.43 -28.58 -22.64
C ALA A 3 21.95 -28.75 -22.86
N ALA A 4 22.40 -28.85 -24.12
CA ALA A 4 23.80 -29.10 -24.49
C ALA A 4 24.42 -27.94 -25.29
N GLY A 5 23.74 -26.80 -25.45
CA GLY A 5 24.22 -25.65 -26.23
C GLY A 5 24.17 -25.81 -27.76
N GLU A 6 23.74 -26.96 -28.28
CA GLU A 6 23.70 -27.28 -29.72
C GLU A 6 22.44 -26.77 -30.44
N ALA A 7 21.78 -25.75 -29.89
CA ALA A 7 20.51 -25.26 -30.43
C ALA A 7 20.66 -24.73 -31.87
N GLU A 8 21.79 -24.10 -32.20
CA GLU A 8 22.06 -23.59 -33.54
C GLU A 8 22.38 -24.71 -34.53
N ALA A 9 23.19 -25.69 -34.12
CA ALA A 9 23.49 -26.88 -34.91
C ALA A 9 22.23 -27.69 -35.24
N PHE A 10 21.33 -27.85 -34.26
CA PHE A 10 20.03 -28.48 -34.48
C PHE A 10 19.16 -27.67 -35.46
N ARG A 11 19.15 -26.34 -35.34
CA ARG A 11 18.39 -25.48 -36.25
C ARG A 11 18.91 -25.57 -37.69
N GLN A 12 20.22 -25.61 -37.87
CA GLN A 12 20.84 -25.82 -39.18
C GLN A 12 20.60 -27.23 -39.72
N ALA A 13 20.66 -28.26 -38.87
CA ALA A 13 20.35 -29.63 -39.25
C ALA A 13 18.91 -29.75 -39.77
N ILE A 14 17.92 -29.17 -39.07
CA ILE A 14 16.53 -29.16 -39.53
C ILE A 14 16.38 -28.40 -40.86
N LYS A 15 17.08 -27.28 -41.06
CA LYS A 15 17.09 -26.56 -42.34
C LYS A 15 17.67 -27.41 -43.47
N ALA A 16 18.79 -28.08 -43.24
CA ALA A 16 19.43 -28.95 -44.22
C ALA A 16 18.58 -30.19 -44.53
N SER A 17 18.00 -30.84 -43.52
CA SER A 17 17.13 -32.01 -43.67
C SER A 17 15.84 -31.69 -44.43
N ARG A 18 15.30 -30.48 -44.29
CA ARG A 18 14.15 -30.01 -45.06
C ARG A 18 14.48 -29.86 -46.56
N VAL A 19 15.66 -29.33 -46.87
CA VAL A 19 16.13 -29.18 -48.26
C VAL A 19 16.43 -30.54 -48.89
N ALA A 20 17.01 -31.47 -48.13
CA ALA A 20 17.32 -32.81 -48.59
C ALA A 20 16.09 -33.72 -48.79
N ALA A 21 14.99 -33.46 -48.07
CA ALA A 21 13.75 -34.24 -48.14
C ALA A 21 12.51 -33.33 -48.32
N PRO A 22 12.34 -32.69 -49.49
CA PRO A 22 11.18 -31.84 -49.77
C PRO A 22 9.88 -32.66 -49.70
N GLY A 23 8.91 -32.21 -48.89
CA GLY A 23 7.62 -32.88 -48.69
C GLY A 23 7.51 -33.71 -47.40
N ASN A 24 8.57 -33.80 -46.59
CA ASN A 24 8.47 -34.43 -45.26
C ASN A 24 7.82 -33.47 -44.25
N LEU A 25 6.56 -33.75 -43.92
CA LEU A 25 5.73 -32.96 -42.99
C LEU A 25 6.38 -32.74 -41.61
N LEU A 26 7.23 -33.66 -41.15
CA LEU A 26 7.84 -33.57 -39.82
C LEU A 26 8.98 -32.55 -39.80
N TYR A 27 9.78 -32.47 -40.87
CA TYR A 27 10.80 -31.43 -41.02
C TYR A 27 10.19 -30.05 -41.31
N ASP A 28 9.09 -29.99 -42.07
CA ASP A 28 8.33 -28.75 -42.26
C ASP A 28 7.74 -28.24 -40.94
N ALA A 29 7.11 -29.12 -40.13
CA ALA A 29 6.57 -28.75 -38.84
C ALA A 29 7.65 -28.25 -37.87
N TRP A 30 8.80 -28.93 -37.80
CA TRP A 30 9.93 -28.50 -36.97
C TRP A 30 10.55 -27.19 -37.45
N PHE A 31 10.70 -27.01 -38.77
CA PHE A 31 11.20 -25.75 -39.35
C PHE A 31 10.29 -24.59 -38.98
N HIS A 32 8.97 -24.73 -39.19
CA HIS A 32 8.02 -23.67 -38.85
C HIS A 32 7.96 -23.41 -37.34
N ARG A 33 8.08 -24.44 -36.49
CA ARG A 33 8.17 -24.27 -35.03
C ARG A 33 9.45 -23.55 -34.59
N LEU A 34 10.58 -23.84 -35.23
CA LEU A 34 11.87 -23.19 -34.93
C LEU A 34 11.93 -21.75 -35.44
N GLU A 35 11.39 -21.48 -36.63
CA GLU A 35 11.28 -20.11 -37.14
C GLU A 35 10.24 -19.30 -36.36
N TYR A 36 9.11 -19.89 -35.97
CA TYR A 36 8.13 -19.25 -35.11
C TYR A 36 8.68 -18.93 -33.72
N SER A 37 9.45 -19.85 -33.12
CA SER A 37 10.11 -19.59 -31.82
C SER A 37 11.23 -18.56 -31.94
N ALA A 38 12.03 -18.57 -33.02
CA ALA A 38 13.01 -17.53 -33.30
C ALA A 38 12.37 -16.15 -33.58
N ALA A 39 11.20 -16.12 -34.23
CA ALA A 39 10.42 -14.92 -34.45
C ALA A 39 9.81 -14.38 -33.16
N GLN A 40 9.33 -15.25 -32.25
CA GLN A 40 8.88 -14.83 -30.92
C GLN A 40 10.00 -14.21 -30.08
N VAL A 41 11.23 -14.75 -30.14
CA VAL A 41 12.40 -14.17 -29.47
C VAL A 41 12.77 -12.80 -30.06
N LYS A 42 12.62 -12.62 -31.38
CA LYS A 42 12.87 -11.33 -32.07
C LYS A 42 11.76 -10.28 -31.87
N GLN A 43 10.56 -10.67 -31.46
CA GLN A 43 9.42 -9.75 -31.28
C GLN A 43 9.38 -9.03 -29.92
N ALA A 44 10.35 -9.29 -29.05
CA ALA A 44 10.52 -8.61 -27.78
C ALA A 44 11.05 -7.15 -27.93
N VAL A 45 10.54 -6.38 -28.89
CA VAL A 45 11.05 -5.03 -29.18
C VAL A 45 10.52 -4.05 -28.13
N ILE A 46 11.33 -3.78 -27.12
CA ILE A 46 11.13 -2.66 -26.20
C ILE A 46 11.17 -1.38 -27.02
N ALA A 47 10.21 -0.48 -26.80
CA ALA A 47 10.14 0.81 -27.48
C ALA A 47 11.18 1.79 -26.89
N TRP A 48 12.47 1.53 -27.11
CA TRP A 48 13.60 2.27 -26.52
C TRP A 48 13.51 3.80 -26.74
N GLY A 49 13.01 4.23 -27.91
CA GLY A 49 12.81 5.64 -28.23
C GLY A 49 11.82 6.36 -27.32
N TRP A 50 10.87 5.65 -26.71
CA TRP A 50 9.97 6.18 -25.68
C TRP A 50 10.47 5.89 -24.27
N LEU A 51 11.03 4.70 -24.05
CA LEU A 51 11.47 4.26 -22.73
C LEU A 51 12.53 5.20 -22.13
N ILE A 52 13.64 5.44 -22.84
CA ILE A 52 14.77 6.17 -22.26
C ILE A 52 14.37 7.61 -21.90
N PRO A 53 13.75 8.40 -22.80
CA PRO A 53 13.36 9.77 -22.45
C PRO A 53 12.36 9.83 -21.30
N LEU A 54 11.38 8.92 -21.27
CA LEU A 54 10.36 8.90 -20.21
C LEU A 54 10.93 8.44 -18.87
N ALA A 55 11.79 7.43 -18.84
CA ALA A 55 12.48 7.02 -17.62
C ALA A 55 13.32 8.17 -17.07
N LEU A 56 14.15 8.80 -17.90
CA LEU A 56 14.97 9.95 -17.52
C LEU A 56 14.12 11.13 -17.03
N PHE A 57 13.00 11.41 -17.70
CA PHE A 57 12.07 12.44 -17.28
C PHE A 57 11.47 12.13 -15.89
N ASN A 58 11.05 10.88 -15.64
CA ASN A 58 10.53 10.46 -14.34
C ASN A 58 11.60 10.58 -13.24
N GLY A 59 12.83 10.14 -13.53
CA GLY A 59 13.99 10.29 -12.64
C GLY A 59 14.31 11.76 -12.35
N PHE A 60 14.28 12.62 -13.37
CA PHE A 60 14.47 14.04 -13.21
C PHE A 60 13.42 14.67 -12.28
N LEU A 61 12.13 14.31 -12.43
CA LEU A 61 11.07 14.79 -11.54
C LEU A 61 11.27 14.32 -10.10
N PHE A 62 11.71 13.07 -9.90
CA PHE A 62 12.01 12.56 -8.55
C PHE A 62 13.19 13.31 -7.93
N TRP A 63 14.24 13.57 -8.70
CA TRP A 63 15.38 14.36 -8.24
C TRP A 63 14.98 15.81 -7.89
N LEU A 64 14.15 16.44 -8.73
CA LEU A 64 13.66 17.79 -8.49
C LEU A 64 12.84 17.88 -7.21
N LEU A 65 11.92 16.92 -7.00
CA LEU A 65 11.01 16.89 -5.86
C LEU A 65 11.63 16.30 -4.59
N SER A 66 12.82 15.71 -4.65
CA SER A 66 13.55 15.25 -3.46
C SER A 66 14.27 16.38 -2.72
N ASP A 67 14.02 17.63 -3.08
CA ASP A 67 14.60 18.80 -2.42
C ASP A 67 13.94 19.03 -1.07
N GLU A 68 14.55 18.53 0.00
CA GLU A 68 14.00 18.63 1.36
C GLU A 68 13.97 20.09 1.85
N ASP A 69 14.77 20.99 1.29
CA ASP A 69 14.68 22.41 1.66
C ASP A 69 13.46 23.11 1.05
N ARG A 70 12.93 22.58 -0.08
CA ARG A 70 11.85 23.22 -0.85
C ARG A 70 10.52 22.47 -0.83
N PHE A 71 10.58 21.15 -0.73
CA PHE A 71 9.46 20.25 -0.98
C PHE A 71 9.22 19.31 0.20
N MET A 72 9.15 19.88 1.40
CA MET A 72 8.67 19.23 2.61
C MET A 72 7.25 19.69 2.93
N LEU A 73 6.41 18.75 3.36
CA LEU A 73 5.13 19.05 3.98
C LEU A 73 5.35 19.25 5.47
N ASP A 74 4.90 20.40 5.94
CA ASP A 74 4.90 20.74 7.36
C ASP A 74 3.58 20.33 7.99
N LEU A 75 3.63 19.77 9.19
CA LEU A 75 2.46 19.67 10.05
C LEU A 75 2.21 21.03 10.64
N VAL A 76 1.05 21.61 10.36
CA VAL A 76 0.78 23.02 10.67
C VAL A 76 -0.33 23.13 11.70
N GLY A 77 -0.05 23.85 12.79
CA GLY A 77 -1.04 24.17 13.82
C GLY A 77 -2.07 25.21 13.38
N PRO A 78 -3.19 25.34 14.10
CA PRO A 78 -4.30 26.25 13.75
C PRO A 78 -3.90 27.74 13.68
N THR A 79 -2.83 28.14 14.35
CA THR A 79 -2.30 29.52 14.29
C THR A 79 -1.17 29.72 13.28
N LEU A 80 -0.81 28.69 12.51
CA LEU A 80 0.35 28.64 11.61
C LEU A 80 1.70 28.95 12.29
N ARG A 81 1.75 29.05 13.64
CA ARG A 81 2.98 29.35 14.39
C ARG A 81 3.86 28.13 14.59
N GLN A 82 3.23 26.96 14.73
CA GLN A 82 3.91 25.69 14.83
C GLN A 82 3.87 25.03 13.46
N SER A 83 5.06 24.82 12.90
CA SER A 83 5.29 24.06 11.67
C SER A 83 6.41 23.06 11.94
N GLN A 84 6.13 21.77 11.78
CA GLN A 84 7.15 20.73 11.87
C GLN A 84 7.23 19.99 10.54
N GLN A 85 8.42 19.99 9.93
CA GLN A 85 8.69 19.19 8.74
C GLN A 85 8.44 17.71 9.03
N TRP A 86 7.63 17.08 8.19
CA TRP A 86 7.21 15.69 8.39
C TRP A 86 7.45 14.80 7.18
N LEU A 87 6.97 15.21 6.02
CA LEU A 87 6.91 14.32 4.86
C LEU A 87 7.43 14.99 3.59
N PRO A 88 8.44 14.42 2.91
CA PRO A 88 8.82 14.88 1.58
C PRO A 88 7.62 14.78 0.62
N VAL A 89 7.31 15.85 -0.11
CA VAL A 89 6.20 15.88 -1.10
C VAL A 89 6.35 14.75 -2.12
N LEU A 90 7.60 14.39 -2.45
CA LEU A 90 7.91 13.24 -3.31
C LEU A 90 7.24 11.95 -2.83
N MET A 91 7.13 11.68 -1.53
CA MET A 91 6.53 10.44 -1.02
C MET A 91 5.04 10.31 -1.36
N LEU A 92 4.33 11.43 -1.57
CA LEU A 92 2.95 11.42 -2.04
C LEU A 92 2.86 11.43 -3.57
N LEU A 93 3.70 12.23 -4.24
CA LEU A 93 3.59 12.47 -5.69
C LEU A 93 4.37 11.47 -6.55
N ALA A 94 5.29 10.69 -5.97
CA ALA A 94 6.10 9.70 -6.68
C ALA A 94 5.24 8.72 -7.50
N ALA A 95 4.17 8.19 -6.90
CA ALA A 95 3.33 7.21 -7.56
C ALA A 95 2.43 7.80 -8.66
N PRO A 96 1.71 8.93 -8.47
CA PRO A 96 0.99 9.60 -9.54
C PRO A 96 1.88 10.01 -10.72
N ILE A 97 3.08 10.53 -10.45
CA ILE A 97 4.06 10.90 -11.47
C ILE A 97 4.49 9.66 -12.25
N SER A 98 4.88 8.60 -11.55
CA SER A 98 5.31 7.34 -12.17
C SER A 98 4.19 6.69 -12.99
N ALA A 99 2.96 6.64 -12.47
CA ALA A 99 1.81 6.12 -13.19
C ALA A 99 1.51 6.94 -14.45
N SER A 100 1.60 8.27 -14.37
CA SER A 100 1.41 9.16 -15.52
C SER A 100 2.45 8.87 -16.60
N THR A 101 3.73 8.79 -16.23
CA THR A 101 4.82 8.50 -17.18
C THR A 101 4.70 7.09 -17.78
N VAL A 102 4.33 6.09 -16.97
CA VAL A 102 4.05 4.73 -17.43
C VAL A 102 2.88 4.71 -18.41
N MET A 103 1.79 5.43 -18.13
CA MET A 103 0.65 5.52 -19.04
C MET A 103 1.01 6.19 -20.36
N ILE A 104 1.87 7.21 -20.36
CA ILE A 104 2.42 7.82 -21.58
C ILE A 104 3.20 6.78 -22.38
N TYR A 105 4.10 6.03 -21.74
CA TYR A 105 4.86 4.95 -22.38
C TYR A 105 3.94 3.90 -23.01
N LEU A 106 2.99 3.37 -22.23
CA LEU A 106 2.07 2.31 -22.67
C LEU A 106 1.14 2.80 -23.81
N THR A 107 0.78 4.08 -23.82
CA THR A 107 -0.05 4.68 -24.86
C THR A 107 0.75 4.89 -26.14
N ALA A 108 1.96 5.44 -26.05
CA ALA A 108 2.80 5.70 -27.20
C ALA A 108 3.33 4.41 -27.83
N ALA A 109 3.86 3.49 -27.03
CA ALA A 109 4.38 2.21 -27.50
C ALA A 109 3.26 1.28 -28.00
N GLY A 110 2.08 1.30 -27.36
CA GLY A 110 0.91 0.52 -27.76
C GLY A 110 0.02 1.18 -28.83
N ARG A 111 0.39 2.39 -29.30
CA ARG A 111 -0.37 3.20 -30.28
C ARG A 111 -1.85 3.40 -29.89
N ARG A 112 -2.12 3.65 -28.60
CA ARG A 112 -3.46 3.87 -28.05
C ARG A 112 -3.88 5.34 -28.15
N GLY A 113 -5.18 5.60 -27.97
CA GLY A 113 -5.72 6.96 -27.93
C GLY A 113 -5.34 7.73 -26.66
N TRP A 114 -4.94 8.99 -26.82
CA TRP A 114 -4.43 9.84 -25.73
C TRP A 114 -5.47 10.38 -24.75
N ARG A 115 -6.77 10.34 -25.09
CA ARG A 115 -7.82 10.93 -24.25
C ARG A 115 -7.87 10.30 -22.85
N ARG A 116 -7.85 8.97 -22.78
CA ARG A 116 -7.97 8.21 -21.54
C ARG A 116 -6.78 8.41 -20.58
N PRO A 117 -5.51 8.23 -21.00
CA PRO A 117 -4.38 8.42 -20.11
C PRO A 117 -4.29 9.88 -19.61
N VAL A 118 -4.62 10.87 -20.44
CA VAL A 118 -4.66 12.27 -20.00
C VAL A 118 -5.67 12.48 -18.87
N ILE A 119 -6.92 12.01 -19.04
CA ILE A 119 -7.96 12.15 -18.00
C ILE A 119 -7.54 11.45 -16.69
N ILE A 120 -7.02 10.22 -16.78
CA ILE A 120 -6.62 9.45 -15.59
C ILE A 120 -5.43 10.11 -14.88
N SER A 121 -4.40 10.54 -15.63
CA SER A 121 -3.25 11.25 -15.06
C SER A 121 -3.67 12.56 -14.40
N THR A 122 -4.53 13.36 -15.06
CA THR A 122 -5.04 14.60 -14.48
C THR A 122 -5.81 14.33 -13.20
N LEU A 123 -6.68 13.31 -13.16
CA LEU A 123 -7.40 12.93 -11.94
C LEU A 123 -6.44 12.54 -10.81
N LEU A 124 -5.43 11.71 -11.08
CA LEU A 124 -4.45 11.28 -10.07
C LEU A 124 -3.64 12.46 -9.52
N ILE A 125 -3.25 13.41 -10.39
CA ILE A 125 -2.55 14.63 -10.00
C ILE A 125 -3.45 15.52 -9.13
N LEU A 126 -4.72 15.70 -9.52
CA LEU A 126 -5.70 16.46 -8.74
C LEU A 126 -5.95 15.84 -7.37
N LEU A 127 -5.99 14.50 -7.27
CA LEU A 127 -6.08 13.80 -5.98
C LEU A 127 -4.83 14.04 -5.11
N GLY A 128 -3.64 14.06 -5.71
CA GLY A 128 -2.42 14.43 -4.99
C GLY A 128 -2.45 15.85 -4.45
N PHE A 129 -2.87 16.82 -5.27
CA PHE A 129 -3.05 18.21 -4.84
C PHE A 129 -4.16 18.37 -3.78
N TYR A 130 -5.24 17.60 -3.89
CA TYR A 130 -6.29 17.57 -2.88
C TYR A 130 -5.73 17.18 -1.50
N VAL A 131 -4.93 16.10 -1.44
CA VAL A 131 -4.31 15.67 -0.18
C VAL A 131 -3.43 16.77 0.41
N VAL A 132 -2.58 17.40 -0.41
CA VAL A 132 -1.71 18.51 0.03
C VAL A 132 -2.52 19.74 0.48
N GLY A 133 -3.65 20.03 -0.16
CA GLY A 133 -4.48 21.19 0.21
C GLY A 133 -5.35 20.95 1.44
N VAL A 134 -5.75 19.71 1.70
CA VAL A 134 -6.77 19.38 2.70
C VAL A 134 -6.17 18.78 3.98
N TYR A 135 -4.95 18.23 3.97
CA TYR A 135 -4.37 17.66 5.19
C TYR A 135 -4.34 18.61 6.40
N PRO A 136 -4.12 19.94 6.28
CA PRO A 136 -4.14 20.82 7.45
C PRO A 136 -5.52 20.88 8.12
N GLN A 137 -6.58 20.62 7.36
CA GLN A 137 -7.96 20.59 7.87
C GLN A 137 -8.25 19.37 8.75
N ALA A 138 -7.35 18.37 8.78
CA ALA A 138 -7.46 17.25 9.72
C ALA A 138 -7.30 17.71 11.19
N GLY A 139 -6.84 18.95 11.44
CA GLY A 139 -6.83 19.56 12.76
C GLY A 139 -5.53 19.29 13.50
N THR A 140 -5.55 18.36 14.45
CA THR A 140 -4.45 18.11 15.38
C THR A 140 -3.26 17.41 14.70
N ARG A 141 -2.07 17.57 15.26
CA ARG A 141 -0.84 16.97 14.72
C ARG A 141 -0.98 15.46 14.52
N PRO A 142 -1.49 14.66 15.50
CA PRO A 142 -1.62 13.22 15.30
C PRO A 142 -2.59 12.86 14.18
N LEU A 143 -3.65 13.64 13.95
CA LEU A 143 -4.60 13.39 12.85
C LEU A 143 -3.99 13.73 11.49
N GLN A 144 -3.25 14.82 11.38
CA GLN A 144 -2.50 15.18 10.18
C GLN A 144 -1.47 14.10 9.83
N GLU A 145 -0.66 13.67 10.80
CA GLU A 145 0.32 12.59 10.62
C GLU A 145 -0.35 11.29 10.16
N GLN A 146 -1.45 10.89 10.81
CA GLN A 146 -2.20 9.69 10.43
C GLN A 146 -2.76 9.77 9.01
N TYR A 147 -3.37 10.90 8.64
CA TYR A 147 -3.92 11.08 7.30
C TYR A 147 -2.82 11.00 6.23
N LEU A 148 -1.73 11.75 6.39
CA LEU A 148 -0.60 11.73 5.45
C LEU A 148 0.03 10.34 5.36
N THR A 149 0.18 9.64 6.48
CA THR A 149 0.69 8.26 6.52
C THR A 149 -0.21 7.30 5.77
N LEU A 150 -1.52 7.41 5.92
CA LEU A 150 -2.47 6.61 5.14
C LEU A 150 -2.39 6.95 3.65
N MET A 151 -2.23 8.22 3.28
CA MET A 151 -2.15 8.63 1.88
C MET A 151 -0.88 8.13 1.18
N MET A 152 0.25 7.99 1.90
CA MET A 152 1.45 7.33 1.38
C MET A 152 1.19 5.90 0.89
N LEU A 153 0.20 5.20 1.44
CA LEU A 153 -0.16 3.84 1.02
C LEU A 153 -1.30 3.81 -0.02
N HIS A 154 -2.31 4.67 0.14
CA HIS A 154 -3.50 4.67 -0.72
C HIS A 154 -3.27 5.34 -2.08
N ILE A 155 -2.44 6.38 -2.15
CA ILE A 155 -2.15 7.06 -3.43
C ILE A 155 -1.43 6.09 -4.39
N PRO A 156 -0.39 5.33 -4.00
CA PRO A 156 0.20 4.30 -4.86
C PRO A 156 -0.82 3.27 -5.35
N LEU A 157 -1.76 2.86 -4.49
CA LEU A 157 -2.79 1.90 -4.85
C LEU A 157 -3.78 2.49 -5.89
N LEU A 158 -4.15 3.76 -5.75
CA LEU A 158 -4.96 4.50 -6.73
C LEU A 158 -4.20 4.72 -8.04
N ALA A 159 -2.91 5.03 -7.98
CA ALA A 159 -2.05 5.19 -9.15
C ALA A 159 -1.93 3.87 -9.94
N TRP A 160 -1.70 2.75 -9.25
CA TRP A 160 -1.73 1.41 -9.83
C TRP A 160 -3.11 1.07 -10.43
N SER A 161 -4.19 1.40 -9.72
CA SER A 161 -5.56 1.22 -10.21
C SER A 161 -5.84 2.06 -11.46
N GLY A 162 -5.27 3.26 -11.56
CA GLY A 162 -5.35 4.13 -12.74
C GLY A 162 -4.67 3.52 -13.96
N VAL A 163 -3.47 2.94 -13.80
CA VAL A 163 -2.82 2.16 -14.86
C VAL A 163 -3.69 0.97 -15.28
N GLY A 164 -4.28 0.26 -14.32
CA GLY A 164 -5.22 -0.83 -14.59
C GLY A 164 -6.47 -0.37 -15.36
N ALA A 165 -7.04 0.78 -14.99
CA ALA A 165 -8.20 1.36 -15.67
C ALA A 165 -7.91 1.72 -17.13
N LEU A 166 -6.69 2.19 -17.44
CA LEU A 166 -6.24 2.43 -18.82
C LEU A 166 -6.18 1.11 -19.62
N LEU A 167 -5.59 0.06 -19.02
CA LEU A 167 -5.32 -1.21 -19.69
C LEU A 167 -6.57 -2.09 -19.88
N LEU A 168 -7.51 -2.03 -18.93
CA LEU A 168 -8.68 -2.91 -18.86
C LEU A 168 -9.96 -2.26 -19.37
N PHE A 169 -9.88 -1.06 -19.96
CA PHE A 169 -11.07 -0.32 -20.37
C PHE A 169 -11.95 -1.10 -21.37
N ASP A 170 -11.30 -1.70 -22.37
CA ASP A 170 -11.94 -2.48 -23.43
C ASP A 170 -12.05 -3.99 -23.07
N GLU A 171 -11.39 -4.45 -21.99
CA GLU A 171 -11.35 -5.85 -21.53
C GLU A 171 -11.76 -5.95 -20.04
N ARG A 172 -13.06 -5.84 -19.77
CA ARG A 172 -13.60 -5.73 -18.40
C ARG A 172 -13.88 -7.06 -17.70
N ASP A 173 -13.65 -8.18 -18.37
CA ASP A 173 -13.91 -9.51 -17.84
C ASP A 173 -12.95 -9.86 -16.68
N ALA A 174 -13.36 -10.83 -15.86
CA ALA A 174 -12.59 -11.19 -14.67
C ALA A 174 -11.24 -11.83 -15.00
N HIS A 175 -11.11 -12.49 -16.15
CA HIS A 175 -9.86 -13.10 -16.56
C HIS A 175 -8.81 -12.03 -16.90
N SER A 176 -9.19 -11.02 -17.69
CA SER A 176 -8.32 -9.87 -18.01
C SER A 176 -7.91 -9.08 -16.78
N ARG A 177 -8.83 -8.86 -15.84
CA ARG A 177 -8.52 -8.22 -14.54
C ARG A 177 -7.52 -9.04 -13.73
N PHE A 178 -7.72 -10.35 -13.63
CA PHE A 178 -6.78 -11.23 -12.92
C PHE A 178 -5.41 -11.27 -13.61
N ALA A 179 -5.38 -11.31 -14.95
CA ALA A 179 -4.17 -11.25 -15.75
C ALA A 179 -3.39 -9.93 -15.50
N PHE A 180 -4.09 -8.80 -15.35
CA PHE A 180 -3.48 -7.53 -14.94
C PHE A 180 -2.83 -7.61 -13.56
N ILE A 181 -3.51 -8.20 -12.56
CA ILE A 181 -2.97 -8.35 -11.21
C ILE A 181 -1.69 -9.20 -11.24
N MET A 182 -1.73 -10.35 -11.92
CA MET A 182 -0.57 -11.23 -12.05
C MET A 182 0.60 -10.56 -12.76
N LYS A 183 0.33 -9.80 -13.84
CA LYS A 183 1.39 -9.09 -14.55
C LYS A 183 1.94 -7.92 -13.74
N SER A 184 1.11 -7.28 -12.91
CA SER A 184 1.55 -6.25 -11.97
C SER A 184 2.47 -6.84 -10.90
N LEU A 185 2.20 -8.05 -10.42
CA LEU A 185 3.07 -8.76 -9.49
C LEU A 185 4.47 -8.97 -10.08
N ASP A 186 4.57 -9.37 -11.35
CA ASP A 186 5.87 -9.49 -12.04
C ASP A 186 6.61 -8.14 -12.07
N VAL A 187 5.89 -7.04 -12.40
CA VAL A 187 6.47 -5.68 -12.41
C VAL A 187 6.97 -5.29 -11.01
N PHE A 188 6.20 -5.54 -9.95
CA PHE A 188 6.60 -5.22 -8.58
C PHE A 188 7.79 -6.04 -8.11
N ILE A 189 7.88 -7.31 -8.52
CA ILE A 189 9.01 -8.17 -8.17
C ILE A 189 10.28 -7.70 -8.89
N VAL A 190 10.20 -7.43 -10.20
CA VAL A 190 11.34 -6.83 -10.93
C VAL A 190 11.71 -5.47 -10.35
N GLY A 191 10.72 -4.64 -10.03
CA GLY A 191 10.94 -3.35 -9.38
C GLY A 191 11.67 -3.51 -8.05
N GLY A 192 11.23 -4.42 -7.18
CA GLY A 192 11.86 -4.72 -5.90
C GLY A 192 13.30 -5.22 -6.05
N PHE A 193 13.55 -6.15 -6.98
CA PHE A 193 14.93 -6.58 -7.29
C PHE A 193 15.79 -5.43 -7.83
N SER A 194 15.22 -4.56 -8.66
CA SER A 194 15.93 -3.42 -9.23
C SER A 194 16.28 -2.38 -8.17
N VAL A 195 15.36 -2.11 -7.23
CA VAL A 195 15.61 -1.23 -6.07
C VAL A 195 16.69 -1.83 -5.18
N GLY A 196 16.62 -3.13 -4.88
CA GLY A 196 17.63 -3.82 -4.06
C GLY A 196 19.02 -3.81 -4.70
N ALA A 197 19.11 -4.15 -5.99
CA ALA A 197 20.36 -4.12 -6.74
C ALA A 197 20.91 -2.70 -6.88
N GLY A 198 20.05 -1.73 -7.20
CA GLY A 198 20.42 -0.31 -7.27
C GLY A 198 20.90 0.24 -5.93
N GLY A 199 20.18 -0.05 -4.84
CA GLY A 199 20.57 0.35 -3.48
C GLY A 199 21.90 -0.25 -3.05
N LEU A 200 22.13 -1.55 -3.34
CA LEU A 200 23.43 -2.19 -3.09
C LEU A 200 24.56 -1.50 -3.87
N PHE A 201 24.35 -1.25 -5.17
CA PHE A 201 25.34 -0.59 -6.02
C PHE A 201 25.63 0.83 -5.54
N LEU A 202 24.61 1.60 -5.16
CA LEU A 202 24.75 2.94 -4.60
C LEU A 202 25.47 2.91 -3.25
N GLY A 203 25.14 1.96 -2.37
CA GLY A 203 25.81 1.79 -1.08
C GLY A 203 27.29 1.47 -1.24
N ILE A 204 27.65 0.58 -2.16
CA ILE A 204 29.05 0.30 -2.51
C ILE A 204 29.72 1.53 -3.09
N THR A 205 29.04 2.26 -3.99
CA THR A 205 29.58 3.48 -4.60
C THR A 205 29.89 4.53 -3.54
N PHE A 206 28.91 4.88 -2.69
CA PHE A 206 29.13 5.83 -1.60
C PHE A 206 30.21 5.35 -0.63
N GLY A 207 30.22 4.06 -0.27
CA GLY A 207 31.24 3.48 0.60
C GLY A 207 32.66 3.57 0.02
N LEU A 208 32.84 3.25 -1.27
CA LEU A 208 34.14 3.31 -1.95
C LEU A 208 34.69 4.74 -2.03
N PHE A 209 33.87 5.71 -2.42
CA PHE A 209 34.30 7.10 -2.52
C PHE A 209 34.54 7.71 -1.13
N ASN A 210 33.70 7.40 -0.15
CA ASN A 210 33.91 7.85 1.22
C ASN A 210 35.23 7.31 1.81
N ALA A 211 35.59 6.06 1.50
CA ALA A 211 36.88 5.48 1.89
C ALA A 211 38.10 6.19 1.24
N LEU A 212 37.90 6.88 0.11
CA LEU A 212 38.90 7.73 -0.54
C LEU A 212 38.89 9.18 -0.02
N GLY A 213 38.06 9.50 0.99
CA GLY A 213 37.87 10.86 1.49
C GLY A 213 37.09 11.76 0.53
N VAL A 214 36.33 11.19 -0.41
CA VAL A 214 35.49 11.93 -1.36
C VAL A 214 34.04 11.83 -0.95
N GLU A 215 33.49 12.95 -0.46
CA GLU A 215 32.06 13.07 -0.16
C GLU A 215 31.28 13.63 -1.36
N PHE A 216 30.19 12.97 -1.72
CA PHE A 216 29.30 13.44 -2.78
C PHE A 216 28.49 14.65 -2.30
N ALA A 217 28.37 15.70 -3.12
CA ALA A 217 27.45 16.80 -2.84
C ALA A 217 25.99 16.32 -2.71
N THR A 218 25.20 16.98 -1.87
CA THR A 218 23.80 16.60 -1.57
C THR A 218 22.92 16.47 -2.82
N TRP A 219 23.03 17.41 -3.76
CA TRP A 219 22.29 17.36 -5.02
C TRP A 219 22.65 16.11 -5.86
N MET A 220 23.90 15.65 -5.79
CA MET A 220 24.38 14.47 -6.51
C MET A 220 23.93 13.18 -5.82
N GLN A 221 23.97 13.13 -4.48
CA GLN A 221 23.38 12.03 -3.72
C GLN A 221 21.89 11.86 -4.04
N ARG A 222 21.14 12.97 -4.04
CA ARG A 222 19.71 13.00 -4.42
C ARG A 222 19.48 12.55 -5.85
N LEU A 223 20.35 12.94 -6.79
CA LEU A 223 20.25 12.52 -8.19
C LEU A 223 20.40 11.01 -8.33
N LEU A 224 21.40 10.45 -7.64
CA LEU A 224 21.69 9.03 -7.67
C LEU A 224 20.58 8.21 -6.99
N VAL A 225 20.11 8.65 -5.82
CA VAL A 225 19.10 7.93 -5.02
C VAL A 225 17.70 8.16 -5.59
N ALA A 226 17.18 9.39 -5.52
CA ALA A 226 15.80 9.67 -5.95
C ALA A 226 15.68 9.63 -7.48
N GLY A 227 16.63 10.22 -8.20
CA GLY A 227 16.62 10.21 -9.66
C GLY A 227 16.78 8.79 -10.22
N GLY A 228 17.71 8.00 -9.67
CA GLY A 228 17.87 6.58 -10.00
C GLY A 228 16.62 5.76 -9.70
N ALA A 229 16.01 5.92 -8.51
CA ALA A 229 14.77 5.25 -8.14
C ALA A 229 13.61 5.62 -9.09
N GLY A 230 13.54 6.87 -9.54
CA GLY A 230 12.54 7.34 -10.49
C GLY A 230 12.65 6.69 -11.89
N LEU A 231 13.79 6.13 -12.28
CA LEU A 231 13.91 5.40 -13.56
C LEU A 231 13.16 4.06 -13.52
N LEU A 232 13.11 3.42 -12.33
CA LEU A 232 12.74 2.02 -12.17
C LEU A 232 11.28 1.69 -12.52
N PRO A 233 10.26 2.50 -12.18
CA PRO A 233 8.87 2.18 -12.54
C PRO A 233 8.65 2.05 -14.04
N VAL A 234 9.25 2.95 -14.83
CA VAL A 234 9.11 2.96 -16.30
C VAL A 234 9.88 1.79 -16.91
N ILE A 235 11.12 1.56 -16.44
CA ILE A 235 11.94 0.42 -16.89
C ILE A 235 11.28 -0.91 -16.55
N GLY A 236 10.81 -1.08 -15.32
CA GLY A 236 10.17 -2.31 -14.85
C GLY A 236 8.94 -2.66 -15.70
N VAL A 237 8.08 -1.68 -15.99
CA VAL A 237 6.94 -1.89 -16.88
C VAL A 237 7.39 -2.20 -18.31
N ALA A 238 8.38 -1.49 -18.86
CA ALA A 238 8.83 -1.69 -20.23
C ALA A 238 9.50 -3.05 -20.47
N VAL A 239 10.17 -3.59 -19.45
CA VAL A 239 10.81 -4.91 -19.48
C VAL A 239 9.76 -6.03 -19.41
N ILE A 240 8.78 -5.89 -18.50
CA ILE A 240 7.82 -6.95 -18.20
C ILE A 240 6.59 -6.91 -19.10
N TYR A 241 6.05 -5.74 -19.39
CA TYR A 241 4.76 -5.57 -20.07
C TYR A 241 4.93 -5.27 -21.56
N ARG A 242 4.14 -5.97 -22.40
CA ARG A 242 4.13 -5.77 -23.86
C ARG A 242 2.97 -4.86 -24.28
N PRO A 243 3.22 -3.60 -24.70
CA PRO A 243 2.16 -2.63 -24.99
C PRO A 243 1.31 -2.97 -26.24
N ASP A 244 1.87 -3.76 -27.15
CA ASP A 244 1.24 -4.22 -28.40
C ASP A 244 0.23 -5.34 -28.19
N ARG A 245 0.18 -5.94 -26.99
CA ARG A 245 -0.67 -7.09 -26.70
C ARG A 245 -1.76 -6.74 -25.68
N PRO A 246 -2.97 -7.32 -25.82
CA PRO A 246 -3.99 -7.22 -24.78
C PRO A 246 -3.54 -7.88 -23.47
N VAL A 247 -4.21 -7.54 -22.37
CA VAL A 247 -3.79 -7.93 -21.02
C VAL A 247 -3.89 -9.44 -20.83
N ALA A 248 -4.99 -10.05 -21.30
CA ALA A 248 -5.22 -11.50 -21.21
C ALA A 248 -4.21 -12.36 -22.00
N ASN A 249 -3.50 -11.75 -22.95
CA ASN A 249 -2.57 -12.42 -23.87
C ASN A 249 -1.10 -12.07 -23.61
N GLN A 250 -0.80 -11.47 -22.46
CA GLN A 250 0.58 -11.29 -22.01
C GLN A 250 1.26 -12.65 -21.80
N SER A 251 2.58 -12.67 -21.88
CA SER A 251 3.38 -13.84 -21.53
C SER A 251 3.38 -14.02 -20.01
N PHE A 252 2.83 -15.15 -19.57
CA PHE A 252 2.90 -15.65 -18.19
C PHE A 252 3.83 -16.86 -18.07
N ASP A 253 4.43 -17.28 -19.19
CA ASP A 253 5.31 -18.44 -19.31
C ASP A 253 6.80 -18.13 -19.15
N GLU A 254 7.13 -16.86 -18.91
CA GLU A 254 8.50 -16.40 -18.66
C GLU A 254 9.01 -16.94 -17.32
N GLY A 255 10.34 -17.08 -17.20
CA GLY A 255 10.97 -17.76 -16.06
C GLY A 255 10.64 -17.14 -14.70
N LEU A 256 10.47 -15.81 -14.64
CA LEU A 256 10.14 -15.11 -13.39
C LEU A 256 8.73 -15.44 -12.91
N SER A 257 7.70 -15.26 -13.74
CA SER A 257 6.30 -15.50 -13.37
C SER A 257 6.08 -16.95 -12.94
N LYS A 258 6.72 -17.91 -13.62
CA LYS A 258 6.71 -19.33 -13.25
C LYS A 258 7.35 -19.58 -11.88
N LEU A 259 8.52 -18.99 -11.64
CA LEU A 259 9.22 -19.12 -10.37
C LEU A 259 8.39 -18.56 -9.22
N VAL A 260 7.83 -17.37 -9.40
CA VAL A 260 6.99 -16.70 -8.39
C VAL A 260 5.74 -17.53 -8.11
N ALA A 261 5.02 -17.99 -9.14
CA ALA A 261 3.84 -18.83 -8.95
C ALA A 261 4.19 -20.16 -8.27
N LEU A 262 5.33 -20.75 -8.59
CA LEU A 262 5.81 -21.97 -7.93
C LEU A 262 6.14 -21.71 -6.46
N LEU A 263 6.84 -20.61 -6.16
CA LEU A 263 7.18 -20.22 -4.79
C LEU A 263 5.90 -20.00 -3.97
N MET A 264 4.91 -19.27 -4.50
CA MET A 264 3.63 -19.05 -3.83
C MET A 264 2.88 -20.38 -3.60
N ARG A 265 2.93 -21.32 -4.54
CA ARG A 265 2.33 -22.66 -4.34
C ARG A 265 3.09 -23.50 -3.31
N LEU A 266 4.41 -23.38 -3.23
CA LEU A 266 5.24 -24.03 -2.23
C LEU A 266 4.94 -23.51 -0.82
N LEU A 267 4.59 -22.24 -0.70
CA LEU A 267 4.23 -21.62 0.58
C LEU A 267 2.83 -22.00 1.07
N LEU A 268 1.90 -22.44 0.22
CA LEU A 268 0.54 -22.86 0.62
C LEU A 268 0.50 -23.89 1.77
N PRO A 269 1.22 -25.04 1.74
CA PRO A 269 1.20 -26.00 2.84
C PRO A 269 1.79 -25.41 4.13
N LEU A 270 2.83 -24.59 4.04
CA LEU A 270 3.41 -23.91 5.19
C LEU A 270 2.41 -22.92 5.80
N THR A 271 1.75 -22.10 4.98
CA THR A 271 0.70 -21.18 5.43
C THR A 271 -0.46 -21.93 6.06
N LEU A 272 -0.89 -23.06 5.50
CA LEU A 272 -1.93 -23.90 6.08
C LEU A 272 -1.53 -24.42 7.46
N LEU A 273 -0.29 -24.89 7.61
CA LEU A 273 0.26 -25.34 8.88
C LEU A 273 0.26 -24.19 9.91
N VAL A 274 0.82 -23.04 9.55
CA VAL A 274 0.89 -21.86 10.42
C VAL A 274 -0.51 -21.41 10.86
N LEU A 275 -1.46 -21.27 9.92
CA LEU A 275 -2.84 -20.88 10.25
C LEU A 275 -3.55 -21.90 11.14
N THR A 276 -3.31 -23.20 10.91
CA THR A 276 -3.90 -24.28 11.71
C THR A 276 -3.36 -24.27 13.14
N VAL A 277 -2.02 -24.23 13.29
CA VAL A 277 -1.37 -24.13 14.61
C VAL A 277 -1.86 -22.88 15.32
N TYR A 278 -1.91 -21.75 14.60
CA TYR A 278 -2.37 -20.50 15.18
C TYR A 278 -3.80 -20.57 15.70
N LEU A 279 -4.73 -21.09 14.89
CA LEU A 279 -6.13 -21.27 15.28
C LEU A 279 -6.27 -22.17 16.52
N ALA A 280 -5.42 -23.19 16.66
CA ALA A 280 -5.39 -24.05 17.85
C ALA A 280 -4.92 -23.32 19.13
N PHE A 281 -4.10 -22.28 19.00
CA PHE A 281 -3.62 -21.48 20.14
C PHE A 281 -4.59 -20.37 20.57
N ILE A 282 -5.51 -19.93 19.70
CA ILE A 282 -6.46 -18.85 19.99
C ILE A 282 -7.30 -19.13 21.26
N PRO A 283 -7.91 -20.31 21.48
CA PRO A 283 -8.71 -20.57 22.68
C PRO A 283 -7.94 -20.38 23.99
N PHE A 284 -6.62 -20.60 23.98
CA PHE A 284 -5.75 -20.45 25.15
C PHE A 284 -5.26 -19.01 25.34
N ASN A 285 -5.34 -18.17 24.31
CA ASN A 285 -4.81 -16.79 24.29
C ASN A 285 -5.87 -15.79 23.78
N PHE A 286 -7.15 -16.06 24.08
CA PHE A 286 -8.27 -15.36 23.44
C PHE A 286 -8.32 -13.86 23.74
N ARG A 287 -7.78 -13.39 24.87
CA ARG A 287 -7.78 -11.97 25.24
C ARG A 287 -6.66 -11.16 24.57
N GLU A 288 -5.60 -11.81 24.09
CA GLU A 288 -4.38 -11.11 23.68
C GLU A 288 -4.64 -10.02 22.61
N PRO A 289 -5.44 -10.24 21.56
CA PRO A 289 -5.72 -9.19 20.56
C PRO A 289 -6.57 -8.03 21.10
N PHE A 290 -7.42 -8.30 22.09
CA PHE A 290 -8.30 -7.29 22.66
C PHE A 290 -7.47 -6.29 23.49
N ASP A 291 -6.48 -6.80 24.20
CA ASP A 291 -5.64 -6.01 25.10
C ASP A 291 -4.41 -5.43 24.36
N ASN A 292 -3.79 -6.21 23.47
CA ASN A 292 -2.53 -5.86 22.82
C ASN A 292 -2.67 -5.44 21.35
N ARG A 293 -2.29 -4.18 21.05
CA ARG A 293 -2.46 -3.60 19.71
C ARG A 293 -1.48 -4.15 18.68
N ASP A 294 -0.31 -4.62 19.13
CA ASP A 294 0.75 -5.06 18.23
C ASP A 294 0.34 -6.35 17.53
N VAL A 295 -0.44 -7.19 18.22
CA VAL A 295 -1.03 -8.40 17.66
C VAL A 295 -1.99 -8.09 16.51
N LEU A 296 -2.77 -7.00 16.60
CA LEU A 296 -3.68 -6.57 15.53
C LEU A 296 -2.94 -6.11 14.27
N ILE A 297 -1.81 -5.42 14.45
CA ILE A 297 -0.96 -5.00 13.32
C ILE A 297 -0.44 -6.25 12.59
N ILE A 298 0.02 -7.26 13.34
CA ILE A 298 0.51 -8.52 12.77
C ILE A 298 -0.60 -9.26 12.02
N TYR A 299 -1.83 -9.32 12.56
CA TYR A 299 -2.95 -9.95 11.88
C TYR A 299 -3.30 -9.28 10.55
N ASN A 300 -3.33 -7.95 10.53
CA ASN A 300 -3.59 -7.21 9.30
C ASN A 300 -2.51 -7.51 8.26
N GLY A 301 -1.23 -7.52 8.68
CA GLY A 301 -0.12 -7.94 7.83
C GLY A 301 -0.29 -9.37 7.28
N LEU A 302 -0.67 -10.32 8.14
CA LEU A 302 -0.96 -11.70 7.75
C LEU A 302 -2.08 -11.78 6.72
N LEU A 303 -3.17 -11.02 6.90
CA LEU A 303 -4.33 -11.03 5.99
C LEU A 303 -3.92 -10.60 4.57
N PHE A 304 -3.14 -9.53 4.45
CA PHE A 304 -2.60 -9.09 3.15
C PHE A 304 -1.57 -10.07 2.58
N ALA A 305 -0.70 -10.65 3.41
CA ALA A 305 0.27 -11.65 2.99
C ALA A 305 -0.43 -12.89 2.41
N VAL A 306 -1.47 -13.39 3.08
CA VAL A 306 -2.25 -14.53 2.61
C VAL A 306 -3.09 -14.18 1.38
N ALA A 307 -3.66 -12.97 1.30
CA ALA A 307 -4.35 -12.51 0.09
C ALA A 307 -3.39 -12.49 -1.12
N GLY A 308 -2.18 -11.94 -0.96
CA GLY A 308 -1.13 -11.95 -1.99
C GLY A 308 -0.69 -13.36 -2.38
N LEU A 309 -0.53 -14.25 -1.40
CA LEU A 309 -0.23 -15.67 -1.61
C LEU A 309 -1.32 -16.36 -2.44
N LEU A 310 -2.60 -16.16 -2.09
CA LEU A 310 -3.73 -16.76 -2.79
C LEU A 310 -3.82 -16.27 -4.24
N VAL A 311 -3.58 -14.98 -4.48
CA VAL A 311 -3.49 -14.40 -5.82
C VAL A 311 -2.34 -15.04 -6.60
N GLY A 312 -1.12 -15.02 -6.06
CA GLY A 312 0.09 -15.50 -6.74
C GLY A 312 0.13 -17.03 -6.96
N ALA A 313 -0.49 -17.80 -6.07
CA ALA A 313 -0.59 -19.25 -6.22
C ALA A 313 -1.64 -19.67 -7.26
N THR A 314 -2.63 -18.81 -7.53
CA THR A 314 -3.72 -19.07 -8.49
C THR A 314 -3.19 -18.99 -9.94
N PRO A 315 -3.39 -20.03 -10.77
CA PRO A 315 -2.94 -20.02 -12.17
C PRO A 315 -3.75 -19.04 -13.02
N VAL A 316 -3.12 -18.48 -14.06
CA VAL A 316 -3.84 -17.70 -15.08
C VAL A 316 -4.66 -18.64 -15.98
N ARG A 317 -4.07 -19.77 -16.41
CA ARG A 317 -4.74 -20.79 -17.24
C ARG A 317 -4.55 -22.18 -16.63
N LEU A 318 -5.59 -23.02 -16.69
CA LEU A 318 -5.52 -24.41 -16.20
C LEU A 318 -4.64 -25.30 -17.08
N ALA A 319 -4.46 -24.96 -18.35
CA ALA A 319 -3.63 -25.70 -19.30
C ALA A 319 -2.15 -25.74 -18.89
N ASP A 320 -1.70 -24.78 -18.07
CA ASP A 320 -0.32 -24.65 -17.63
C ASP A 320 0.01 -25.60 -16.45
N LEU A 321 -0.98 -26.36 -15.96
CA LEU A 321 -0.87 -27.24 -14.81
C LEU A 321 -1.26 -28.69 -15.15
N PRO A 322 -0.53 -29.69 -14.63
CA PRO A 322 -0.93 -31.09 -14.74
C PRO A 322 -2.32 -31.34 -14.13
N ALA A 323 -3.15 -32.14 -14.80
CA ALA A 323 -4.55 -32.37 -14.40
C ALA A 323 -4.70 -32.95 -12.97
N HIS A 324 -3.74 -33.75 -12.51
CA HIS A 324 -3.77 -34.35 -11.17
C HIS A 324 -3.60 -33.30 -10.04
N LEU A 325 -2.96 -32.17 -10.32
CA LEU A 325 -2.75 -31.08 -9.35
C LEU A 325 -3.97 -30.16 -9.20
N HIS A 326 -4.88 -30.14 -10.17
CA HIS A 326 -6.02 -29.20 -10.18
C HIS A 326 -6.89 -29.34 -8.92
N ARG A 327 -7.18 -30.59 -8.50
CA ARG A 327 -8.01 -30.87 -7.33
C ARG A 327 -7.31 -30.45 -6.04
N TRP A 328 -6.04 -30.81 -5.87
CA TRP A 328 -5.26 -30.48 -4.68
C TRP A 328 -5.05 -28.97 -4.52
N LEU A 329 -4.76 -28.28 -5.63
CA LEU A 329 -4.61 -26.83 -5.62
C LEU A 329 -5.92 -26.13 -5.21
N ARG A 330 -7.05 -26.56 -5.78
CA ARG A 330 -8.37 -26.03 -5.40
C ARG A 330 -8.63 -26.20 -3.90
N LEU A 331 -8.36 -27.40 -3.36
CA LEU A 331 -8.54 -27.69 -1.94
C LEU A 331 -7.62 -26.84 -1.06
N ALA A 332 -6.34 -26.74 -1.40
CA ALA A 332 -5.37 -25.95 -0.65
C ALA A 332 -5.76 -24.45 -0.62
N LEU A 333 -6.10 -23.87 -1.78
CA LEU A 333 -6.55 -22.47 -1.86
C LEU A 333 -7.82 -22.23 -1.04
N SER A 334 -8.79 -23.16 -1.12
CA SER A 334 -10.04 -23.05 -0.36
C SER A 334 -9.81 -23.21 1.14
N ALA A 335 -8.93 -24.12 1.56
CA ALA A 335 -8.61 -24.34 2.97
C ALA A 335 -7.86 -23.14 3.57
N VAL A 336 -6.86 -22.61 2.87
CA VAL A 336 -6.15 -21.40 3.29
C VAL A 336 -7.11 -20.21 3.37
N ALA A 337 -7.97 -20.01 2.37
CA ALA A 337 -8.99 -18.95 2.40
C ALA A 337 -9.96 -19.12 3.58
N GLY A 338 -10.40 -20.35 3.86
CA GLY A 338 -11.28 -20.69 4.99
C GLY A 338 -10.66 -20.39 6.35
N LEU A 339 -9.43 -20.87 6.59
CA LEU A 339 -8.73 -20.60 7.85
C LEU A 339 -8.44 -19.10 8.02
N THR A 340 -8.07 -18.41 6.94
CA THR A 340 -7.82 -16.97 6.95
C THR A 340 -9.10 -16.20 7.27
N LEU A 341 -10.25 -16.61 6.72
CA LEU A 341 -11.54 -16.01 7.04
C LEU A 341 -11.86 -16.16 8.54
N LEU A 342 -11.61 -17.33 9.14
CA LEU A 342 -11.84 -17.56 10.56
C LEU A 342 -10.93 -16.67 11.44
N VAL A 343 -9.63 -16.67 11.17
CA VAL A 343 -8.65 -15.82 11.89
C VAL A 343 -9.00 -14.34 11.72
N GLY A 344 -9.39 -13.93 10.52
CA GLY A 344 -9.74 -12.55 10.22
C GLY A 344 -11.07 -12.10 10.83
N LEU A 345 -12.08 -12.96 10.95
CA LEU A 345 -13.32 -12.67 11.69
C LEU A 345 -13.04 -12.43 13.19
N TYR A 346 -12.15 -13.23 13.75
CA TYR A 346 -11.68 -13.07 15.12
C TYR A 346 -10.93 -11.74 15.31
N ALA A 347 -9.96 -11.45 14.43
CA ALA A 347 -9.22 -10.19 14.47
C ALA A 347 -10.12 -8.96 14.28
N LEU A 348 -11.08 -9.01 13.35
CA LEU A 348 -12.04 -7.94 13.14
C LEU A 348 -12.90 -7.69 14.38
N THR A 349 -13.32 -8.74 15.08
CA THR A 349 -14.07 -8.61 16.34
C THR A 349 -13.25 -7.87 17.40
N ALA A 350 -11.96 -8.18 17.53
CA ALA A 350 -11.07 -7.46 18.44
C ALA A 350 -10.87 -5.98 18.05
N ILE A 351 -10.71 -5.67 16.76
CA ILE A 351 -10.60 -4.29 16.26
C ILE A 351 -11.88 -3.51 16.57
N ILE A 352 -13.05 -4.11 16.32
CA ILE A 352 -14.35 -3.48 16.61
C ILE A 352 -14.49 -3.22 18.11
N TYR A 353 -14.19 -4.21 18.96
CA TYR A 353 -14.25 -4.06 20.41
C TYR A 353 -13.39 -2.89 20.89
N ARG A 354 -12.13 -2.81 20.45
CA ARG A 354 -11.23 -1.71 20.80
C ARG A 354 -11.74 -0.36 20.29
N THR A 355 -12.38 -0.35 19.13
CA THR A 355 -12.98 0.87 18.55
C THR A 355 -14.25 1.30 19.28
N THR A 356 -14.95 0.39 19.96
CA THR A 356 -16.08 0.74 20.83
C THR A 356 -15.65 1.17 22.23
N VAL A 357 -14.50 0.68 22.71
CA VAL A 357 -13.94 1.02 24.03
C VAL A 357 -13.16 2.33 23.99
N ASP A 358 -12.29 2.50 22.99
CA ASP A 358 -11.65 3.79 22.73
C ASP A 358 -12.41 4.56 21.65
N GLN A 359 -11.84 5.65 21.14
CA GLN A 359 -12.42 6.40 20.03
C GLN A 359 -12.09 5.79 18.67
N LEU A 360 -12.97 6.01 17.69
CA LEU A 360 -12.68 5.75 16.29
C LEU A 360 -11.59 6.73 15.82
N THR A 361 -10.52 6.21 15.20
CA THR A 361 -9.45 7.02 14.61
C THR A 361 -9.34 6.75 13.10
N PRO A 362 -8.72 7.66 12.31
CA PRO A 362 -8.50 7.45 10.88
C PRO A 362 -7.87 6.09 10.57
N ASN A 363 -6.83 5.70 11.33
CA ASN A 363 -6.16 4.42 11.16
C ASN A 363 -7.07 3.22 11.46
N ARG A 364 -7.87 3.29 12.53
CA ARG A 364 -8.81 2.21 12.88
C ARG A 364 -9.90 2.07 11.82
N LEU A 365 -10.44 3.18 11.32
CA LEU A 365 -11.40 3.16 10.22
C LEU A 365 -10.82 2.47 8.97
N ALA A 366 -9.59 2.84 8.59
CA ALA A 366 -8.90 2.23 7.46
C ALA A 366 -8.70 0.72 7.65
N PHE A 367 -8.22 0.29 8.82
CA PHE A 367 -8.04 -1.14 9.14
C PHE A 367 -9.37 -1.90 9.14
N ILE A 368 -10.44 -1.35 9.72
CA ILE A 368 -11.76 -1.98 9.72
C ILE A 368 -12.23 -2.19 8.28
N GLY A 369 -12.15 -1.17 7.43
CA GLY A 369 -12.60 -1.30 6.04
C GLY A 369 -11.79 -2.29 5.23
N TRP A 370 -10.46 -2.32 5.36
CA TRP A 370 -9.64 -3.35 4.71
C TRP A 370 -9.96 -4.76 5.17
N ASN A 371 -10.21 -4.96 6.47
CA ASN A 371 -10.66 -6.25 6.98
C ASN A 371 -12.01 -6.64 6.40
N VAL A 372 -13.00 -5.74 6.44
CA VAL A 372 -14.32 -6.00 5.87
C VAL A 372 -14.24 -6.37 4.39
N ILE A 373 -13.43 -5.65 3.61
CA ILE A 373 -13.19 -5.96 2.19
C ILE A 373 -12.57 -7.34 2.04
N ASN A 374 -11.47 -7.64 2.75
CA ASN A 374 -10.80 -8.93 2.66
C ASN A 374 -11.69 -10.10 3.07
N LEU A 375 -12.40 -10.00 4.19
CA LEU A 375 -13.30 -11.05 4.66
C LEU A 375 -14.48 -11.24 3.71
N SER A 376 -15.03 -10.16 3.15
CA SER A 376 -16.08 -10.24 2.14
C SER A 376 -15.59 -10.93 0.86
N LEU A 377 -14.37 -10.63 0.41
CA LEU A 377 -13.75 -11.26 -0.76
C LEU A 377 -13.44 -12.74 -0.51
N LEU A 378 -12.91 -13.10 0.66
CA LEU A 378 -12.66 -14.49 1.05
C LEU A 378 -13.98 -15.27 1.17
N GLY A 379 -15.01 -14.69 1.78
CA GLY A 379 -16.35 -15.27 1.85
C GLY A 379 -16.97 -15.48 0.47
N TYR A 380 -16.86 -14.49 -0.41
CA TYR A 380 -17.32 -14.57 -1.80
C TYR A 380 -16.55 -15.64 -2.59
N LEU A 381 -15.23 -15.74 -2.40
CA LEU A 381 -14.38 -16.79 -2.99
C LEU A 381 -14.84 -18.17 -2.55
N LEU A 382 -15.02 -18.40 -1.24
CA LEU A 382 -15.44 -19.68 -0.68
C LEU A 382 -16.85 -20.07 -1.13
N GLN A 383 -17.80 -19.13 -1.11
CA GLN A 383 -19.15 -19.35 -1.63
C GLN A 383 -19.12 -19.75 -3.11
N GLY A 384 -18.28 -19.06 -3.90
CA GLY A 384 -18.03 -19.41 -5.30
C GLY A 384 -17.45 -20.80 -5.46
N GLN A 385 -16.55 -21.22 -4.58
CA GLN A 385 -15.94 -22.55 -4.59
C GLN A 385 -16.92 -23.66 -4.22
N LEU A 386 -17.86 -23.43 -3.30
CA LEU A 386 -18.89 -24.42 -2.95
C LEU A 386 -19.82 -24.74 -4.12
N ARG A 387 -20.08 -23.76 -5.00
CA ARG A 387 -20.95 -23.91 -6.18
C ARG A 387 -20.21 -24.32 -7.45
N ALA A 388 -18.89 -24.47 -7.40
CA ALA A 388 -18.07 -24.67 -8.59
C ALA A 388 -17.80 -26.15 -8.91
N ASN A 389 -17.71 -26.45 -10.21
CA ASN A 389 -17.31 -27.76 -10.72
C ASN A 389 -15.82 -27.76 -11.12
N SER A 390 -15.31 -28.90 -11.57
CA SER A 390 -13.90 -29.08 -11.99
C SER A 390 -13.44 -28.13 -13.11
N THR A 391 -14.37 -27.60 -13.90
CA THR A 391 -14.07 -26.69 -15.02
C THR A 391 -14.24 -25.21 -14.66
N THR A 392 -15.11 -24.87 -13.70
CA THR A 392 -15.50 -23.48 -13.41
C THR A 392 -14.85 -22.91 -12.16
N TRP A 393 -14.20 -23.74 -11.33
CA TRP A 393 -13.64 -23.31 -10.03
C TRP A 393 -12.61 -22.19 -10.18
N LEU A 394 -11.73 -22.26 -11.19
CA LEU A 394 -10.71 -21.25 -11.41
C LEU A 394 -11.34 -19.89 -11.75
N ALA A 395 -12.30 -19.89 -12.68
CA ALA A 395 -13.01 -18.67 -13.07
C ALA A 395 -13.68 -18.01 -11.85
N ARG A 396 -14.28 -18.80 -10.94
CA ARG A 396 -14.88 -18.28 -9.70
C ARG A 396 -13.86 -17.61 -8.77
N ILE A 397 -12.66 -18.17 -8.63
CA ILE A 397 -11.57 -17.54 -7.86
C ILE A 397 -11.13 -16.23 -8.52
N GLN A 398 -10.88 -16.26 -9.84
CA GLN A 398 -10.47 -15.07 -10.60
C GLN A 398 -11.51 -13.96 -10.50
N HIS A 399 -12.81 -14.29 -10.53
CA HIS A 399 -13.90 -13.35 -10.29
C HIS A 399 -13.83 -12.68 -8.92
N ALA A 400 -13.51 -13.42 -7.85
CA ALA A 400 -13.36 -12.85 -6.52
C ALA A 400 -12.21 -11.85 -6.45
N PHE A 401 -11.03 -12.20 -6.97
CA PHE A 401 -9.89 -11.27 -7.02
C PHE A 401 -10.15 -10.06 -7.91
N ALA A 402 -10.81 -10.27 -9.05
CA ALA A 402 -11.22 -9.18 -9.94
C ALA A 402 -12.19 -8.20 -9.25
N ALA A 403 -13.14 -8.69 -8.45
CA ALA A 403 -14.01 -7.83 -7.63
C ALA A 403 -13.20 -7.05 -6.58
N GLY A 404 -12.18 -7.69 -6.00
CA GLY A 404 -11.27 -7.06 -5.04
C GLY A 404 -10.61 -5.79 -5.59
N THR A 405 -10.15 -5.79 -6.85
CA THR A 405 -9.53 -4.60 -7.45
C THR A 405 -10.42 -3.36 -7.39
N ILE A 406 -11.72 -3.52 -7.60
CA ILE A 406 -12.68 -2.40 -7.52
C ILE A 406 -12.89 -1.99 -6.07
N ALA A 407 -13.11 -2.96 -5.17
CA ALA A 407 -13.37 -2.69 -3.76
C ALA A 407 -12.20 -1.93 -3.11
N TYR A 408 -10.97 -2.35 -3.39
CA TYR A 408 -9.76 -1.68 -2.91
C TYR A 408 -9.59 -0.27 -3.48
N ALA A 409 -9.81 -0.06 -4.78
CA ALA A 409 -9.74 1.26 -5.38
C ALA A 409 -10.81 2.22 -4.82
N ALA A 410 -12.06 1.74 -4.69
CA ALA A 410 -13.16 2.51 -4.15
C ALA A 410 -12.93 2.87 -2.68
N TRP A 411 -12.46 1.94 -1.87
CA TRP A 411 -12.13 2.19 -0.47
C TRP A 411 -10.97 3.18 -0.31
N SER A 412 -9.95 3.09 -1.15
CA SER A 412 -8.84 4.04 -1.15
C SER A 412 -9.30 5.45 -1.49
N LEU A 413 -10.16 5.58 -2.49
CA LEU A 413 -10.75 6.87 -2.86
C LEU A 413 -11.64 7.42 -1.74
N LEU A 414 -12.43 6.55 -1.11
CA LEU A 414 -13.27 6.93 0.02
C LEU A 414 -12.43 7.43 1.20
N LEU A 415 -11.39 6.72 1.60
CA LEU A 415 -10.52 7.16 2.70
C LEU A 415 -9.80 8.47 2.39
N LEU A 416 -9.28 8.60 1.15
CA LEU A 416 -8.62 9.82 0.70
C LEU A 416 -9.55 11.03 0.83
N LEU A 417 -10.80 10.89 0.38
CA LEU A 417 -11.75 11.99 0.39
C LEU A 417 -12.37 12.21 1.76
N ALA A 418 -12.78 11.16 2.47
CA ALA A 418 -13.64 11.25 3.63
C ALA A 418 -12.90 11.51 4.95
N ILE A 419 -11.68 10.99 5.14
CA ILE A 419 -10.97 11.12 6.44
C ILE A 419 -10.89 12.57 6.92
N PRO A 420 -10.46 13.55 6.10
CA PRO A 420 -10.34 14.93 6.57
C PRO A 420 -11.65 15.53 7.04
N TRP A 421 -12.79 15.09 6.50
CA TRP A 421 -14.11 15.60 6.89
C TRP A 421 -14.77 14.80 8.01
N LEU A 422 -14.43 13.52 8.15
CA LEU A 422 -14.95 12.66 9.23
C LEU A 422 -14.26 12.94 10.56
N PHE A 423 -12.97 13.32 10.52
CA PHE A 423 -12.15 13.56 11.70
C PHE A 423 -11.70 15.02 11.83
N GLY A 424 -11.93 15.86 10.82
CA GLY A 424 -11.64 17.30 10.88
C GLY A 424 -12.62 18.03 11.80
N ASN A 425 -12.12 18.40 12.98
CA ASN A 425 -12.62 19.38 13.95
C ASN A 425 -14.10 19.29 14.40
N ASN A 426 -14.32 18.60 15.53
CA ASN A 426 -15.48 18.77 16.41
C ASN A 426 -15.36 19.99 17.35
N LEU A 427 -14.14 20.52 17.58
CA LEU A 427 -13.91 21.79 18.26
C LEU A 427 -13.79 22.88 17.20
N LYS A 428 -14.66 23.89 17.22
CA LYS A 428 -14.57 25.00 16.28
C LYS A 428 -13.21 25.67 16.50
N GLU A 429 -12.40 25.73 15.46
CA GLU A 429 -11.08 26.40 15.47
C GLU A 429 -11.14 27.81 16.10
N ALA A 430 -12.28 28.49 15.93
CA ALA A 430 -12.60 29.77 16.55
C ALA A 430 -12.59 29.77 18.10
N ASP A 431 -12.87 28.65 18.75
CA ASP A 431 -12.89 28.52 20.21
C ASP A 431 -11.49 28.19 20.75
N ILE A 432 -10.71 27.39 20.03
CA ILE A 432 -9.28 27.13 20.35
C ILE A 432 -8.47 28.42 20.24
N LEU A 433 -8.73 29.25 19.22
CA LEU A 433 -8.02 30.53 19.02
C LEU A 433 -8.20 31.51 20.18
N LYS A 434 -9.22 31.33 21.03
CA LYS A 434 -9.46 32.17 22.23
C LYS A 434 -8.64 31.72 23.45
N LEU A 435 -8.11 30.49 23.43
CA LEU A 435 -7.35 29.93 24.54
C LEU A 435 -5.95 30.56 24.63
N PRO A 436 -5.26 30.49 25.78
CA PRO A 436 -3.85 30.87 25.88
C PRO A 436 -2.99 30.05 24.90
N VAL A 437 -1.94 30.68 24.36
CA VAL A 437 -1.06 30.07 23.33
C VAL A 437 -0.50 28.72 23.78
N GLU A 438 -0.02 28.62 25.02
CA GLU A 438 0.49 27.36 25.60
C GLU A 438 -0.54 26.22 25.57
N ILE A 439 -1.83 26.53 25.74
CA ILE A 439 -2.92 25.55 25.71
C ILE A 439 -3.26 25.15 24.27
N GLN A 440 -3.23 26.11 23.33
CA GLN A 440 -3.44 25.82 21.90
C GLN A 440 -2.39 24.84 21.39
N ASP A 441 -1.14 25.06 21.78
CA ASP A 441 0.01 24.23 21.42
C ASP A 441 -0.15 22.80 21.97
N LEU A 442 -0.57 22.66 23.23
CA LEU A 442 -0.85 21.36 23.83
C LEU A 442 -2.00 20.61 23.16
N ILE A 443 -3.09 21.30 22.80
CA ILE A 443 -4.22 20.71 22.06
C ILE A 443 -3.75 20.19 20.70
N PHE A 444 -2.94 20.97 19.99
CA PHE A 444 -2.41 20.57 18.69
C PHE A 444 -1.51 19.34 18.79
N GLU A 445 -0.64 19.27 19.81
CA GLU A 445 0.29 18.15 19.99
C GLU A 445 -0.39 16.86 20.48
N GLN A 446 -1.30 16.95 21.46
CA GLN A 446 -1.87 15.78 22.14
C GLN A 446 -3.09 15.18 21.44
N GLY A 447 -3.80 15.97 20.63
CA GLY A 447 -5.03 15.52 19.99
C GLY A 447 -6.16 15.26 21.00
N ASP A 448 -6.76 14.07 20.95
CA ASP A 448 -7.92 13.69 21.77
C ASP A 448 -7.56 13.02 23.11
N ALA A 449 -6.27 12.96 23.48
CA ALA A 449 -5.85 12.46 24.79
C ALA A 449 -6.29 13.42 25.91
N PRO A 450 -6.59 12.93 27.13
CA PRO A 450 -6.94 13.79 28.24
C PRO A 450 -5.74 14.70 28.58
N ILE A 451 -5.90 16.02 28.39
CA ILE A 451 -4.86 17.01 28.66
C ILE A 451 -4.99 17.44 30.12
N LEU A 452 -4.06 17.02 30.97
CA LEU A 452 -4.01 17.43 32.38
C LEU A 452 -3.01 18.59 32.52
N LEU A 453 -3.46 19.67 33.14
CA LEU A 453 -2.71 20.91 33.30
C LEU A 453 -2.29 21.05 34.76
N LYS A 454 -1.03 21.42 34.96
CA LYS A 454 -0.47 21.80 36.26
C LYS A 454 0.41 23.03 36.08
N CYS A 455 0.54 23.86 37.11
CA CYS A 455 1.57 24.89 37.13
C CYS A 455 2.48 24.73 38.34
N THR A 456 3.69 25.30 38.28
CA THR A 456 4.72 25.08 39.30
C THR A 456 4.41 25.75 40.65
N GLN A 457 3.54 26.76 40.66
CA GLN A 457 3.19 27.51 41.86
C GLN A 457 1.98 26.95 42.61
N SER A 458 1.30 25.93 42.04
CA SER A 458 0.11 25.32 42.63
C SER A 458 0.19 23.80 42.65
N PRO A 459 -0.25 23.15 43.74
CA PRO A 459 -0.28 21.70 43.83
C PRO A 459 -1.40 21.08 42.96
N ASN A 460 -2.37 21.88 42.52
CA ASN A 460 -3.62 21.43 41.91
C ASN A 460 -3.43 20.99 40.45
N ILE A 461 -4.20 19.98 40.04
CA ILE A 461 -4.24 19.46 38.66
C ILE A 461 -5.62 19.77 38.09
N TYR A 462 -5.66 20.21 36.84
CA TYR A 462 -6.90 20.51 36.12
C TYR A 462 -6.96 19.69 34.84
N LEU A 463 -8.09 19.03 34.57
CA LEU A 463 -8.36 18.45 33.25
C LEU A 463 -8.87 19.55 32.32
N LEU A 464 -8.30 19.64 31.12
CA LEU A 464 -8.87 20.44 30.04
C LEU A 464 -9.98 19.64 29.34
N ASP A 465 -11.21 20.13 29.42
CA ASP A 465 -12.41 19.52 28.82
C ASP A 465 -13.05 20.54 27.87
N GLY A 466 -12.78 20.39 26.56
CA GLY A 466 -13.10 21.39 25.57
C GLY A 466 -12.32 22.70 25.79
N THR A 467 -13.03 23.76 26.20
CA THR A 467 -12.44 25.07 26.55
C THR A 467 -12.40 25.33 28.06
N GLU A 468 -12.92 24.42 28.87
CA GLU A 468 -13.03 24.57 30.31
C GLU A 468 -11.93 23.82 31.06
N LYS A 469 -11.51 24.36 32.21
CA LYS A 469 -10.66 23.64 33.16
C LYS A 469 -11.54 22.99 34.22
N ARG A 470 -11.26 21.73 34.56
CA ARG A 470 -11.98 20.97 35.59
C ARG A 470 -10.99 20.51 36.65
N TRP A 471 -11.12 21.03 37.87
CA TRP A 471 -10.21 20.68 38.96
C TRP A 471 -10.33 19.20 39.35
N VAL A 472 -9.20 18.51 39.42
CA VAL A 472 -9.10 17.15 39.98
C VAL A 472 -8.79 17.27 41.46
N LYS A 473 -9.75 16.86 42.30
CA LYS A 473 -9.76 17.11 43.75
C LYS A 473 -8.48 16.65 44.46
N ASP A 474 -8.08 15.41 44.22
CA ASP A 474 -6.98 14.74 44.91
C ASP A 474 -6.36 13.64 44.03
N ILE A 475 -5.23 13.09 44.52
CA ILE A 475 -4.48 12.04 43.81
C ILE A 475 -5.24 10.71 43.73
N ASP A 476 -6.10 10.43 44.71
CA ASP A 476 -6.93 9.23 44.70
C ASP A 476 -7.93 9.31 43.55
N THR A 477 -8.61 10.46 43.39
CA THR A 477 -9.48 10.75 42.25
C THR A 477 -8.72 10.66 40.92
N PHE A 478 -7.49 11.17 40.86
CA PHE A 478 -6.65 11.08 39.66
C PHE A 478 -6.38 9.62 39.26
N ASN A 479 -5.98 8.78 40.22
CA ASN A 479 -5.70 7.35 40.00
C ASN A 479 -6.97 6.57 39.68
N ASP A 480 -8.08 6.85 40.37
CA ASP A 480 -9.38 6.20 40.16
C ASP A 480 -9.95 6.49 38.76
N ARG A 481 -9.65 7.66 38.21
CA ARG A 481 -9.98 8.03 36.83
C ARG A 481 -9.05 7.43 35.78
N GLY A 482 -8.02 6.71 36.21
CA GLY A 482 -7.02 6.09 35.34
C GLY A 482 -6.11 7.11 34.65
N TYR A 483 -6.03 8.34 35.16
CA TYR A 483 -5.11 9.33 34.63
C TYR A 483 -3.66 8.92 34.91
N LEU A 484 -2.76 9.24 34.00
CA LEU A 484 -1.34 8.90 34.12
C LEU A 484 -0.53 10.18 34.29
N TRP A 485 0.48 10.14 35.16
CA TRP A 485 1.36 11.30 35.41
C TRP A 485 2.11 11.79 34.16
N ARG A 486 2.30 10.91 33.17
CA ARG A 486 2.91 11.29 31.88
C ARG A 486 2.02 12.19 31.02
N ASP A 487 0.72 12.24 31.31
CA ASP A 487 -0.28 13.06 30.60
C ASP A 487 -0.47 14.43 31.29
N VAL A 488 0.30 14.71 32.35
CA VAL A 488 0.31 15.99 33.07
C VAL A 488 1.33 16.94 32.44
N HIS A 489 0.82 18.03 31.87
CA HIS A 489 1.58 19.07 31.22
C HIS A 489 1.72 20.30 32.12
N PHE A 490 2.96 20.78 32.25
CA PHE A 490 3.26 22.00 32.99
C PHE A 490 3.08 23.23 32.10
N VAL A 491 2.22 24.15 32.53
CA VAL A 491 1.95 25.44 31.86
C VAL A 491 2.04 26.58 32.86
N THR A 492 2.02 27.83 32.39
CA THR A 492 1.99 28.98 33.29
C THR A 492 0.67 29.04 34.06
N CYS A 493 0.71 29.43 35.34
CA CYS A 493 -0.52 29.62 36.13
C CYS A 493 -1.42 30.70 35.49
N SER A 494 -0.83 31.66 34.75
CA SER A 494 -1.56 32.65 33.95
C SER A 494 -2.37 32.05 32.78
N ALA A 495 -1.92 30.92 32.24
CA ALA A 495 -2.65 30.20 31.18
C ALA A 495 -3.83 29.46 31.80
N ILE A 496 -3.63 28.74 32.90
CA ILE A 496 -4.72 28.01 33.58
C ILE A 496 -5.78 28.97 34.13
N SER A 497 -5.39 30.09 34.74
CA SER A 497 -6.34 31.08 35.29
C SER A 497 -7.22 31.74 34.22
N ARG A 498 -6.78 31.78 32.96
CA ARG A 498 -7.57 32.31 31.83
C ARG A 498 -8.61 31.35 31.26
N LEU A 499 -8.58 30.07 31.65
CA LEU A 499 -9.60 29.09 31.27
C LEU A 499 -10.84 29.24 32.14
N THR A 500 -12.02 29.03 31.55
CA THR A 500 -13.29 29.01 32.27
C THR A 500 -13.40 27.77 33.15
N ASP A 501 -13.90 27.94 34.38
CA ASP A 501 -14.12 26.84 35.31
C ASP A 501 -15.32 25.98 34.90
N GLY A 502 -15.05 24.71 34.66
CA GLY A 502 -16.07 23.66 34.52
C GLY A 502 -16.32 22.94 35.86
N PRO A 503 -17.27 21.99 35.90
CA PRO A 503 -17.55 21.23 37.11
C PRO A 503 -16.33 20.41 37.55
N PRO A 504 -15.96 20.41 38.85
CA PRO A 504 -14.78 19.67 39.32
C PRO A 504 -14.95 18.15 39.17
N ILE A 505 -13.88 17.44 39.47
CA ILE A 505 -13.80 15.98 39.41
C ILE A 505 -13.40 15.49 40.82
N PRO A 506 -14.30 14.81 41.56
CA PRO A 506 -15.73 14.58 41.27
C PRO A 506 -16.57 15.87 41.37
N ALA A 507 -17.80 15.85 40.83
CA ALA A 507 -18.64 17.06 40.69
C ALA A 507 -19.06 17.70 42.03
N ASP A 508 -19.00 16.95 43.12
CA ASP A 508 -19.29 17.36 44.50
C ASP A 508 -18.05 17.85 45.26
N ALA A 509 -16.90 18.00 44.60
CA ALA A 509 -15.64 18.39 45.25
C ALA A 509 -15.61 19.83 45.81
N GLY A 510 -16.60 20.66 45.49
CA GLY A 510 -16.70 22.06 45.94
C GLY A 510 -16.20 23.05 44.90
N THR A 511 -15.82 24.26 45.34
CA THR A 511 -15.32 25.31 44.45
C THR A 511 -13.89 25.00 43.98
N PRO A 512 -13.60 25.06 42.67
CA PRO A 512 -12.23 24.92 42.17
C PRO A 512 -11.29 25.93 42.86
N PRO A 513 -10.12 25.49 43.34
CA PRO A 513 -9.11 26.41 43.84
C PRO A 513 -8.51 27.21 42.69
N ASP A 514 -7.95 28.38 42.98
CA ASP A 514 -7.19 29.12 41.98
C ASP A 514 -5.84 28.42 41.68
N PRO A 515 -5.41 28.40 40.41
CA PRO A 515 -4.16 27.79 39.97
C PRO A 515 -2.93 28.64 40.27
#